data_AF-A0A3A8NRM9-F1
#
_entry.id   AF-A0A3A8NRM9-F1
#
_cell.length_a   1.000
_cell.length_b   1.000
_cell.length_c   1.000
_cell.angle_alpha   90.00
_cell.angle_beta   90.00
_cell.angle_gamma   90.00
#
_symmetry.space_group_name_H-M   'P 1'
#
loop_
_entity.id
_entity.type
_entity.pdbx_description
1 polymer ?
#
loop_
_entity_poly.entity_id
_entity_poly.type
_entity_poly.pdbx_seq_one_letter_code
_entity_poly.pdbx_strand_id
1 'polypeptide(L)'
;MLCLLTAASASAQPYEYLAVYEPTSEAGKTLRLGISSNSLLPDGGEQHRLDRLVVHFKTDGVSLSALSLFSRLRFKAESGTVQAETEVLKEDIQKLPDRELVLVRWRGDDRAEPIANVKITVEAVYTAEFLCLQENALLQSERDVVPSMVPHFPKSSTSPTNKPPVHDSFNRWLIRDGETNPLLIYTFCFDAANRTRGAVAWSEAKKAPRFRFDEPDKDNSIRTFRQAHKRALSDRIVRRLNDRFSSFGRSLVSDTSEPDFDNVRIEVKDSLTLSIVKSVGSLLLVEEAGGTVEPLADLIDQDAEVALRLGYPHCYQFPYGAIMKSPWVFELEVPDGKDGKTRKTKVELGFETGCSRKLLVPWKDYLNRRVTFRVIYRVPERADIVVFNDSFNVYNLGLITTAPIITEIVSATQEASPRDVEATSSIPVSFALPISPNRSASVAVTFPFTLSFNTRTFPNLAEYFAVAPSISLVAGSASAASSSTENEPNVRLALGVGVNLARAFHFGYAWAPSDGGRYVLLGISIPELLPLLNPSE
;
A
#
# COMPACT_ATOMS: atom_id res chain seq x y z
N MET A 1 -4.60 27.47 -36.52
CA MET A 1 -4.31 27.78 -35.11
C MET A 1 -5.44 27.38 -34.14
N LEU A 2 -6.68 27.17 -34.59
CA LEU A 2 -7.76 26.57 -33.77
C LEU A 2 -7.52 25.07 -33.43
N CYS A 3 -6.77 24.32 -34.24
CA CYS A 3 -6.53 22.89 -34.02
C CYS A 3 -5.52 22.56 -32.89
N LEU A 4 -4.80 23.55 -32.34
CA LEU A 4 -3.90 23.33 -31.20
C LEU A 4 -4.64 23.25 -29.86
N LEU A 5 -5.86 23.81 -29.78
CA LEU A 5 -6.69 23.74 -28.57
C LEU A 5 -7.55 22.48 -28.50
N THR A 6 -7.79 21.80 -29.63
CA THR A 6 -8.48 20.50 -29.70
C THR A 6 -7.55 19.32 -29.39
N ALA A 7 -6.23 19.51 -29.31
CA ALA A 7 -5.29 18.49 -28.84
C ALA A 7 -5.13 18.50 -27.31
N ALA A 8 -5.57 19.56 -26.62
CA ALA A 8 -5.51 19.68 -25.17
C ALA A 8 -6.67 18.98 -24.43
N SER A 9 -7.57 18.30 -25.16
CA SER A 9 -8.79 17.67 -24.63
C SER A 9 -8.62 16.20 -24.20
N ALA A 10 -7.44 15.81 -23.73
CA ALA A 10 -7.25 14.60 -22.93
C ALA A 10 -6.04 14.75 -21.98
N SER A 11 -6.32 14.73 -20.67
CA SER A 11 -5.41 14.35 -19.58
C SER A 11 -4.04 15.03 -19.37
N ALA A 12 -3.71 16.18 -19.94
CA ALA A 12 -2.42 16.83 -19.65
C ALA A 12 -2.49 17.76 -18.41
N GLN A 13 -2.73 17.20 -17.22
CA GLN A 13 -2.33 17.89 -15.99
C GLN A 13 -0.82 18.16 -16.11
N PRO A 14 -0.38 19.44 -16.05
CA PRO A 14 1.02 19.80 -16.31
C PRO A 14 1.99 19.37 -15.20
N TYR A 15 1.44 18.79 -14.15
CA TYR A 15 2.15 18.30 -13.00
C TYR A 15 1.60 16.93 -12.60
N GLU A 16 2.37 16.25 -11.77
CA GLU A 16 1.93 15.05 -11.05
C GLU A 16 2.26 15.20 -9.57
N TYR A 17 1.44 14.58 -8.74
CA TYR A 17 1.67 14.52 -7.30
C TYR A 17 2.54 13.30 -7.02
N LEU A 18 3.65 13.51 -6.30
CA LEU A 18 4.57 12.45 -5.92
C LEU A 18 4.72 12.37 -4.40
N ALA A 19 4.72 11.15 -3.88
CA ALA A 19 5.16 10.86 -2.52
C ALA A 19 6.63 10.44 -2.56
N VAL A 20 7.47 11.13 -1.81
CA VAL A 20 8.92 10.90 -1.77
C VAL A 20 9.28 10.17 -0.49
N TYR A 21 9.84 8.98 -0.63
CA TYR A 21 10.31 8.16 0.47
C TYR A 21 11.83 8.17 0.48
N GLU A 22 12.40 8.61 1.61
CA GLU A 22 13.83 8.56 1.83
C GLU A 22 14.20 7.23 2.48
N PRO A 23 15.37 6.67 2.14
CA PRO A 23 15.84 5.44 2.77
C PRO A 23 16.15 5.68 4.26
N THR A 24 15.89 4.68 5.09
CA THR A 24 16.25 4.72 6.53
C THR A 24 17.74 4.49 6.76
N SER A 25 18.45 3.95 5.75
CA SER A 25 19.90 3.74 5.76
C SER A 25 20.61 4.59 4.71
N GLU A 26 21.84 5.00 4.98
CA GLU A 26 22.63 5.87 4.09
C GLU A 26 22.93 5.27 2.70
N ALA A 27 22.83 3.94 2.56
CA ALA A 27 23.10 3.22 1.31
C ALA A 27 21.88 3.09 0.39
N GLY A 28 20.68 3.47 0.84
CA GLY A 28 19.45 3.30 0.07
C GLY A 28 19.24 4.37 -1.00
N LYS A 29 18.34 4.12 -1.96
CA LYS A 29 17.89 5.11 -2.95
C LYS A 29 16.52 5.66 -2.58
N THR A 30 16.33 6.95 -2.78
CA THR A 30 15.03 7.63 -2.64
C THR A 30 14.01 7.05 -3.63
N LEU A 31 12.81 6.73 -3.15
CA LEU A 31 11.69 6.28 -3.96
C LEU A 31 10.71 7.44 -4.19
N ARG A 32 10.20 7.56 -5.41
CA ARG A 32 9.13 8.50 -5.75
C ARG A 32 7.90 7.71 -6.19
N LEU A 33 6.73 8.00 -5.65
CA LEU A 33 5.48 7.28 -5.98
C LEU A 33 4.47 8.26 -6.55
N GLY A 34 3.91 7.94 -7.72
CA GLY A 34 2.78 8.68 -8.26
C GLY A 34 1.56 8.55 -7.35
N ILE A 35 0.96 9.69 -7.00
CA ILE A 35 -0.23 9.76 -6.14
C ILE A 35 -1.45 9.91 -7.03
N SER A 36 -2.45 9.06 -6.78
CA SER A 36 -3.77 9.12 -7.43
C SER A 36 -4.85 9.50 -6.43
N SER A 37 -6.02 9.90 -6.93
CA SER A 37 -7.13 10.26 -6.04
C SER A 37 -7.59 9.04 -5.24
N ASN A 38 -7.78 9.25 -3.95
CA ASN A 38 -8.12 8.23 -2.95
C ASN A 38 -7.05 7.14 -2.80
N SER A 39 -5.79 7.43 -3.16
CA SER A 39 -4.69 6.50 -2.91
C SER A 39 -4.47 6.32 -1.41
N LEU A 40 -4.19 5.08 -1.02
CA LEU A 40 -3.76 4.71 0.32
C LEU A 40 -2.26 4.46 0.32
N LEU A 41 -1.49 5.28 1.03
CA LEU A 41 -0.03 5.23 1.09
C LEU A 41 0.44 4.84 2.50
N PRO A 42 1.51 4.04 2.65
CA PRO A 42 2.17 3.86 3.94
C PRO A 42 2.95 5.12 4.35
N ASP A 43 3.02 5.46 5.63
CA ASP A 43 3.92 6.53 6.14
C ASP A 43 5.39 6.10 6.17
N GLY A 44 5.65 4.80 6.03
CA GLY A 44 6.98 4.24 5.96
C GLY A 44 6.96 2.71 6.07
N GLY A 45 8.16 2.17 6.09
CA GLY A 45 8.49 0.77 6.27
C GLY A 45 9.90 0.66 6.84
N GLU A 46 10.43 -0.55 6.92
CA GLU A 46 11.76 -0.78 7.51
C GLU A 46 12.87 -0.02 6.77
N GLN A 47 12.80 0.00 5.43
CA GLN A 47 13.87 0.50 4.57
C GLN A 47 13.64 1.93 4.07
N HIS A 48 12.40 2.41 4.11
CA HIS A 48 11.99 3.66 3.49
C HIS A 48 10.94 4.34 4.33
N ARG A 49 11.07 5.65 4.54
CA ARG A 49 10.08 6.46 5.26
C ARG A 49 9.57 7.57 4.37
N LEU A 50 8.26 7.83 4.40
CA LEU A 50 7.68 8.97 3.72
C LEU A 50 8.28 10.26 4.32
N ASP A 51 8.99 11.03 3.51
CA ASP A 51 9.63 12.28 3.92
C ASP A 51 8.80 13.49 3.50
N ARG A 52 8.27 13.49 2.27
CA ARG A 52 7.56 14.64 1.72
C ARG A 52 6.59 14.28 0.61
N LEU A 53 5.54 15.09 0.50
CA LEU A 53 4.64 15.15 -0.65
C LEU A 53 5.07 16.32 -1.53
N VAL A 54 5.24 16.07 -2.82
CA VAL A 54 5.72 17.06 -3.79
C VAL A 54 4.83 17.12 -5.01
N VAL A 55 4.90 18.24 -5.72
CA VAL A 55 4.37 18.40 -7.08
C VAL A 55 5.55 18.41 -8.02
N HIS A 56 5.57 17.49 -8.97
CA HIS A 56 6.57 17.44 -10.03
C HIS A 56 5.98 18.03 -11.33
N PHE A 57 6.61 19.06 -11.88
CA PHE A 57 6.18 19.68 -13.13
C PHE A 57 6.79 18.98 -14.33
N LYS A 58 5.93 18.40 -15.17
CA LYS A 58 6.34 17.60 -16.33
C LYS A 58 7.02 18.46 -17.39
N THR A 59 7.98 17.87 -18.10
CA THR A 59 8.82 18.56 -19.09
C THR A 59 8.37 18.33 -20.53
N ASP A 60 7.34 17.54 -20.76
CA ASP A 60 6.84 17.30 -22.11
C ASP A 60 6.19 18.57 -22.70
N GLY A 61 6.24 18.69 -24.03
CA GLY A 61 5.77 19.90 -24.72
C GLY A 61 4.29 20.21 -24.49
N VAL A 62 3.46 19.21 -24.21
CA VAL A 62 2.04 19.38 -23.92
C VAL A 62 1.86 20.00 -22.53
N SER A 63 2.52 19.45 -21.51
CA SER A 63 2.50 20.01 -20.14
C SER A 63 3.04 21.43 -20.07
N LEU A 64 4.14 21.73 -20.76
CA LEU A 64 4.68 23.08 -20.83
C LEU A 64 3.72 24.07 -21.50
N SER A 65 3.01 23.62 -22.53
CA SER A 65 1.96 24.42 -23.18
C SER A 65 0.78 24.66 -22.24
N ALA A 66 0.37 23.66 -21.45
CA ALA A 66 -0.68 23.81 -20.45
C ALA A 66 -0.27 24.76 -19.31
N LEU A 67 0.97 24.68 -18.81
CA LEU A 67 1.50 25.65 -17.83
C LEU A 67 1.49 27.07 -18.36
N SER A 68 1.65 27.25 -19.68
CA SER A 68 1.70 28.58 -20.27
C SER A 68 0.39 29.38 -20.10
N LEU A 69 -0.73 28.69 -19.87
CA LEU A 69 -2.07 29.24 -19.69
C LEU A 69 -2.24 29.91 -18.32
N PHE A 70 -1.40 29.59 -17.34
CA PHE A 70 -1.52 30.06 -15.97
C PHE A 70 -0.40 31.06 -15.63
N SER A 71 -0.74 32.10 -14.87
CA SER A 71 0.24 33.06 -14.34
C SER A 71 0.85 32.57 -13.03
N ARG A 72 0.03 31.92 -12.19
CA ARG A 72 0.38 31.41 -10.88
C ARG A 72 -0.40 30.13 -10.57
N LEU A 73 0.22 29.26 -9.79
CA LEU A 73 -0.37 28.06 -9.21
C LEU A 73 -0.21 28.13 -7.70
N ARG A 74 -1.29 27.87 -6.98
CA ARG A 74 -1.33 27.88 -5.53
C ARG A 74 -1.80 26.52 -5.05
N PHE A 75 -0.96 25.87 -4.27
CA PHE A 75 -1.23 24.56 -3.71
C PHE A 75 -1.50 24.71 -2.23
N LYS A 76 -2.58 24.09 -1.77
CA LYS A 76 -2.98 24.01 -0.37
C LYS A 76 -3.04 22.55 0.01
N ALA A 77 -2.24 22.14 0.98
CA ALA A 77 -2.26 20.79 1.52
C ALA A 77 -2.77 20.84 2.97
N GLU A 78 -3.86 20.14 3.21
CA GLU A 78 -4.55 20.09 4.49
C GLU A 78 -4.49 18.66 5.02
N SER A 79 -3.96 18.49 6.24
CA SER A 79 -4.00 17.22 6.97
C SER A 79 -4.22 17.49 8.45
N GLY A 80 -5.43 17.25 8.93
CA GLY A 80 -5.78 17.53 10.32
C GLY A 80 -5.58 19.00 10.71
N THR A 81 -4.54 19.29 11.48
CA THR A 81 -4.13 20.65 11.93
C THR A 81 -3.04 21.25 11.07
N VAL A 82 -2.39 20.45 10.23
CA VAL A 82 -1.36 20.92 9.32
C VAL A 82 -2.04 21.49 8.09
N GLN A 83 -1.92 22.80 7.92
CA GLN A 83 -2.28 23.50 6.69
C GLN A 83 -1.01 24.12 6.13
N ALA A 84 -0.62 23.68 4.94
CA ALA A 84 0.48 24.26 4.20
C ALA A 84 -0.08 24.89 2.92
N GLU A 85 0.27 26.15 2.68
CA GLU A 85 -0.05 26.85 1.44
C GLU A 85 1.25 27.26 0.78
N THR A 86 1.36 27.00 -0.52
CA THR A 86 2.55 27.33 -1.30
C THR A 86 2.13 27.84 -2.66
N GLU A 87 2.68 28.97 -3.06
CA GLU A 87 2.42 29.62 -4.34
C GLU A 87 3.67 29.57 -5.21
N VAL A 88 3.48 29.29 -6.49
CA VAL A 88 4.55 29.30 -7.50
C VAL A 88 4.10 30.12 -8.70
N LEU A 89 4.94 31.09 -9.08
CA LEU A 89 4.77 31.86 -10.31
C LEU A 89 5.25 31.01 -11.49
N LYS A 90 4.58 31.15 -12.64
CA LYS A 90 4.96 30.43 -13.88
C LYS A 90 6.44 30.56 -14.22
N GLU A 91 7.03 31.73 -14.01
CA GLU A 91 8.43 32.03 -14.31
C GLU A 91 9.43 31.33 -13.37
N ASP A 92 9.00 30.95 -12.16
CA ASP A 92 9.85 30.32 -11.16
C ASP A 92 9.85 28.79 -11.25
N ILE A 93 8.89 28.19 -11.96
CA ILE A 93 8.79 26.73 -12.14
C ILE A 93 10.10 26.15 -12.71
N GLN A 94 10.77 26.86 -13.62
CA GLN A 94 12.04 26.40 -14.21
C GLN A 94 13.23 26.47 -13.24
N LYS A 95 13.12 27.27 -12.19
CA LYS A 95 14.17 27.46 -11.18
C LYS A 95 14.07 26.44 -10.03
N LEU A 96 12.96 25.69 -9.96
CA LEU A 96 12.76 24.68 -8.93
C LEU A 96 13.75 23.50 -9.11
N PRO A 97 14.36 23.00 -8.03
CA PRO A 97 15.22 21.82 -8.09
C PRO A 97 14.43 20.62 -8.57
N ASP A 98 14.93 19.91 -9.58
CA ASP A 98 14.24 18.81 -10.28
C ASP A 98 12.82 19.14 -10.76
N ARG A 99 12.48 20.44 -10.83
CA ARG A 99 11.11 20.93 -11.04
C ARG A 99 10.11 20.36 -10.03
N GLU A 100 10.56 20.13 -8.79
CA GLU A 100 9.74 19.65 -7.69
C GLU A 100 9.42 20.81 -6.73
N LEU A 101 8.14 20.97 -6.41
CA LEU A 101 7.65 21.85 -5.36
C LEU A 101 7.23 21.01 -4.15
N VAL A 102 7.86 21.25 -3.00
CA VAL A 102 7.48 20.55 -1.76
C VAL A 102 6.19 21.14 -1.22
N LEU A 103 5.15 20.31 -1.10
CA LEU A 103 3.86 20.72 -0.52
C LEU A 103 3.85 20.58 1.00
N VAL A 104 4.26 19.40 1.48
CA VAL A 104 4.26 19.04 2.89
C VAL A 104 5.46 18.17 3.16
N ARG A 105 6.19 18.47 4.24
CA ARG A 105 7.16 17.52 4.82
C ARG A 105 6.43 16.64 5.82
N TRP A 106 6.44 15.35 5.56
CA TRP A 106 5.86 14.32 6.39
C TRP A 106 6.85 13.96 7.51
N ARG A 107 6.73 14.60 8.67
CA ARG A 107 7.61 14.30 9.82
C ARG A 107 7.09 13.18 10.72
N GLY A 108 6.08 12.44 10.26
CA GLY A 108 5.17 11.72 11.15
C GLY A 108 4.23 12.73 11.78
N ASP A 109 2.94 12.59 11.52
CA ASP A 109 1.94 13.41 12.20
C ASP A 109 1.79 12.87 13.63
N ASP A 110 2.17 13.68 14.63
CA ASP A 110 2.21 13.37 16.08
C ASP A 110 0.84 12.95 16.67
N ARG A 111 -0.24 13.05 15.90
CA ARG A 111 -1.58 12.60 16.31
C ARG A 111 -1.63 11.08 16.44
N ALA A 112 -2.34 10.64 17.48
CA ALA A 112 -2.67 9.24 17.74
C ALA A 112 -3.56 8.58 16.67
N GLU A 113 -4.08 9.35 15.71
CA GLU A 113 -4.92 8.82 14.63
C GLU A 113 -4.09 7.93 13.69
N PRO A 114 -4.55 6.70 13.43
CA PRO A 114 -3.86 5.68 12.62
C PRO A 114 -3.81 5.99 11.12
N ILE A 115 -4.72 6.84 10.64
CA ILE A 115 -4.76 7.29 9.25
C ILE A 115 -4.82 8.80 9.26
N ALA A 116 -3.93 9.42 8.52
CA ALA A 116 -4.02 10.83 8.20
C ALA A 116 -4.61 11.02 6.81
N ASN A 117 -5.76 11.69 6.75
CA ASN A 117 -6.32 12.13 5.48
C ASN A 117 -5.62 13.41 5.06
N VAL A 118 -5.12 13.44 3.83
CA VAL A 118 -4.50 14.62 3.22
C VAL A 118 -5.36 15.05 2.04
N LYS A 119 -5.77 16.31 2.06
CA LYS A 119 -6.46 16.96 0.95
C LYS A 119 -5.52 17.98 0.34
N ILE A 120 -5.19 17.80 -0.94
CA ILE A 120 -4.41 18.73 -1.72
C ILE A 120 -5.37 19.46 -2.65
N THR A 121 -5.49 20.77 -2.49
CA THR A 121 -6.26 21.64 -3.38
C THR A 121 -5.29 22.47 -4.19
N VAL A 122 -5.54 22.58 -5.50
CA VAL A 122 -4.78 23.44 -6.40
C VAL A 122 -5.70 24.52 -6.94
N GLU A 123 -5.22 25.75 -6.86
CA GLU A 123 -5.86 26.95 -7.36
C GLU A 123 -4.95 27.57 -8.42
N ALA A 124 -5.41 27.60 -9.66
CA ALA A 124 -4.65 28.18 -10.77
C ALA A 124 -5.29 29.48 -11.25
N VAL A 125 -4.48 30.50 -11.55
CA VAL A 125 -4.95 31.76 -12.13
C VAL A 125 -4.49 31.85 -13.57
N TYR A 126 -5.43 32.13 -14.47
CA TYR A 126 -5.12 32.29 -15.89
C TYR A 126 -4.25 33.51 -16.18
N THR A 127 -3.45 33.44 -17.25
CA THR A 127 -2.73 34.61 -17.78
C THR A 127 -3.69 35.58 -18.45
N ALA A 128 -3.33 36.87 -18.48
CA ALA A 128 -4.10 37.88 -19.21
C ALA A 128 -4.19 37.55 -20.72
N GLU A 129 -3.13 36.95 -21.28
CA GLU A 129 -3.06 36.52 -22.68
C GLU A 129 -4.10 35.43 -22.97
N PHE A 130 -4.19 34.40 -22.12
CA PHE A 130 -5.18 33.36 -22.28
C PHE A 130 -6.61 33.89 -22.16
N LEU A 131 -6.88 34.75 -21.16
CA LEU A 131 -8.19 35.36 -20.99
C LEU A 131 -8.57 36.24 -22.19
N CYS A 132 -7.61 36.94 -22.78
CA CYS A 132 -7.83 37.69 -24.02
C CYS A 132 -8.17 36.76 -25.20
N LEU A 133 -7.48 35.62 -25.34
CA LEU A 133 -7.82 34.64 -26.38
C LEU A 133 -9.25 34.11 -26.20
N GLN A 134 -9.69 33.86 -24.96
CA GLN A 134 -11.06 33.43 -24.68
C GLN A 134 -12.09 34.54 -24.94
N GLU A 135 -11.78 35.79 -24.59
CA GLU A 135 -12.63 36.95 -24.94
C GLU A 135 -12.80 37.08 -26.45
N ASN A 136 -11.71 37.01 -27.23
CA ASN A 136 -11.77 37.06 -28.68
C ASN A 136 -12.60 35.91 -29.26
N ALA A 137 -12.51 34.72 -28.67
CA ALA A 137 -13.31 33.59 -29.08
C ALA A 137 -14.80 33.77 -28.77
N LEU A 138 -15.16 34.43 -27.66
CA LEU A 138 -16.55 34.83 -27.37
C LEU A 138 -17.04 35.84 -28.42
N LEU A 139 -16.26 36.89 -28.69
CA LEU A 139 -16.58 37.92 -29.69
C LEU A 139 -16.83 37.35 -31.09
N GLN A 140 -16.19 36.24 -31.45
CA GLN A 140 -16.36 35.59 -32.74
C GLN A 140 -17.52 34.58 -32.79
N SER A 141 -17.96 34.07 -31.64
CA SER A 141 -18.91 32.94 -31.60
C SER A 141 -20.29 33.27 -31.03
N GLU A 142 -20.42 34.36 -30.27
CA GLU A 142 -21.71 34.76 -29.71
C GLU A 142 -22.51 35.64 -30.69
N ARG A 143 -23.82 35.38 -30.79
CA ARG A 143 -24.75 36.17 -31.61
C ARG A 143 -25.06 37.55 -31.00
N ASP A 144 -24.69 37.75 -29.75
CA ASP A 144 -24.99 38.93 -28.92
C ASP A 144 -23.92 40.02 -29.02
N VAL A 145 -23.03 39.92 -30.01
CA VAL A 145 -21.89 40.81 -30.22
C VAL A 145 -22.31 41.96 -31.13
N VAL A 146 -22.27 43.19 -30.60
CA VAL A 146 -22.80 44.38 -31.28
C VAL A 146 -21.70 45.44 -31.40
N PRO A 147 -21.52 46.07 -32.58
CA PRO A 147 -20.61 47.21 -32.69
C PRO A 147 -21.23 48.38 -31.94
N SER A 148 -20.47 49.00 -31.04
CA SER A 148 -20.96 50.07 -30.18
C SER A 148 -19.88 51.10 -29.89
N MET A 149 -20.30 52.36 -29.73
CA MET A 149 -19.40 53.45 -29.37
C MET A 149 -19.05 53.40 -27.88
N VAL A 150 -17.77 53.34 -27.55
CA VAL A 150 -17.27 53.37 -26.17
C VAL A 150 -16.66 54.75 -25.88
N PRO A 151 -17.01 55.40 -24.75
CA PRO A 151 -16.39 56.65 -24.34
C PRO A 151 -14.87 56.49 -24.14
N HIS A 152 -14.06 57.36 -24.76
CA HIS A 152 -12.60 57.36 -24.64
C HIS A 152 -12.13 58.62 -23.89
N PHE A 153 -11.00 58.51 -23.19
CA PHE A 153 -10.23 59.71 -22.84
C PHE A 153 -9.57 60.27 -24.11
N PRO A 154 -9.69 61.58 -24.38
CA PRO A 154 -9.03 62.18 -25.55
C PRO A 154 -7.53 61.93 -25.48
N LYS A 155 -6.91 61.60 -26.62
CA LYS A 155 -5.44 61.63 -26.71
C LYS A 155 -5.01 63.04 -26.36
N SER A 156 -4.18 63.18 -25.33
CA SER A 156 -3.55 64.45 -24.95
C SER A 156 -2.84 65.05 -26.18
N SER A 157 -3.53 65.90 -26.93
CA SER A 157 -2.90 66.78 -27.89
C SER A 157 -2.31 67.94 -27.09
N THR A 158 -0.99 68.07 -27.16
CA THR A 158 -0.25 69.21 -26.63
C THR A 158 -0.58 70.47 -27.44
N SER A 159 -1.78 71.01 -27.26
CA SER A 159 -2.17 72.31 -27.81
C SER A 159 -3.22 72.97 -26.93
N PRO A 160 -2.97 74.19 -26.39
CA PRO A 160 -3.90 74.88 -25.52
C PRO A 160 -4.96 75.58 -26.37
N THR A 161 -6.06 74.90 -26.64
CA THR A 161 -7.26 75.53 -27.17
C THR A 161 -8.42 75.31 -26.21
N ASN A 162 -9.00 76.41 -25.72
CA ASN A 162 -10.15 76.52 -24.82
C ASN A 162 -11.47 75.97 -25.43
N LYS A 163 -11.45 74.75 -25.98
CA LYS A 163 -12.66 73.99 -26.27
C LYS A 163 -12.84 72.94 -25.17
N PRO A 164 -14.08 72.68 -24.72
CA PRO A 164 -14.33 71.56 -23.83
C PRO A 164 -13.76 70.28 -24.46
N PRO A 165 -13.12 69.40 -23.69
CA PRO A 165 -12.51 68.19 -24.23
C PRO A 165 -13.59 67.41 -24.98
N VAL A 166 -13.44 67.31 -26.31
CA VAL A 166 -14.29 66.45 -27.11
C VAL A 166 -13.92 65.03 -26.72
N HIS A 167 -14.83 64.34 -26.04
CA HIS A 167 -14.68 62.92 -25.77
C HIS A 167 -14.71 62.19 -27.10
N ASP A 168 -13.55 61.78 -27.59
CA ASP A 168 -13.49 60.86 -28.72
C ASP A 168 -14.20 59.57 -28.29
N SER A 169 -15.11 59.07 -29.13
CA SER A 169 -15.67 57.73 -28.98
C SER A 169 -15.04 56.84 -30.04
N PHE A 170 -14.78 55.58 -29.69
CA PHE A 170 -14.30 54.61 -30.67
C PHE A 170 -15.30 53.46 -30.79
N ASN A 171 -15.42 52.93 -32.01
CA ASN A 171 -16.25 51.76 -32.26
C ASN A 171 -15.53 50.52 -31.77
N ARG A 172 -16.24 49.73 -30.97
CA ARG A 172 -15.77 48.47 -30.44
C ARG A 172 -16.89 47.43 -30.51
N TRP A 173 -16.53 46.20 -30.84
CA TRP A 173 -17.43 45.05 -30.69
C TRP A 173 -17.56 44.72 -29.20
N LEU A 174 -18.78 44.82 -28.68
CA LEU A 174 -19.10 44.56 -27.29
C LEU A 174 -20.03 43.36 -27.18
N ILE A 175 -19.88 42.62 -26.10
CA ILE A 175 -20.75 41.48 -25.77
C ILE A 175 -21.95 42.04 -24.99
N ARG A 176 -23.17 41.71 -25.41
CA ARG A 176 -24.37 41.98 -24.61
C ARG A 176 -24.55 40.89 -23.58
N ASP A 177 -24.81 41.25 -22.32
CA ASP A 177 -24.90 40.26 -21.24
C ASP A 177 -26.26 39.53 -21.15
N GLY A 178 -26.88 39.14 -22.27
CA GLY A 178 -28.22 38.51 -22.34
C GLY A 178 -29.16 39.31 -23.24
N GLU A 179 -30.42 38.90 -23.40
CA GLU A 179 -31.32 39.51 -24.39
C GLU A 179 -31.62 41.00 -24.10
N THR A 180 -31.80 41.37 -22.82
CA THR A 180 -32.15 42.73 -22.35
C THR A 180 -31.06 43.41 -21.51
N ASN A 181 -29.89 42.80 -21.38
CA ASN A 181 -28.86 43.15 -20.40
C ASN A 181 -27.80 44.13 -20.95
N PRO A 182 -26.98 44.76 -20.08
CA PRO A 182 -26.01 45.77 -20.48
C PRO A 182 -24.93 45.26 -21.43
N LEU A 183 -24.34 46.20 -22.18
CA LEU A 183 -23.16 45.96 -23.01
C LEU A 183 -21.90 45.93 -22.14
N LEU A 184 -21.13 44.85 -22.25
CA LEU A 184 -19.88 44.66 -21.51
C LEU A 184 -18.75 45.48 -22.14
N ILE A 185 -18.26 46.48 -21.41
CA ILE A 185 -17.17 47.38 -21.85
C ILE A 185 -15.79 46.99 -21.31
N TYR A 186 -15.74 46.11 -20.31
CA TYR A 186 -14.47 45.61 -19.76
C TYR A 186 -13.78 44.66 -20.75
N THR A 187 -12.45 44.57 -20.68
CA THR A 187 -11.65 43.69 -21.53
C THR A 187 -10.41 43.16 -20.82
N PHE A 188 -10.12 41.89 -21.07
CA PHE A 188 -8.87 41.23 -20.69
C PHE A 188 -7.77 41.51 -21.70
N CYS A 189 -8.10 41.71 -22.97
CA CYS A 189 -7.16 42.03 -24.04
C CYS A 189 -6.46 43.36 -23.83
N PHE A 190 -5.13 43.30 -23.73
CA PHE A 190 -4.26 44.47 -23.74
C PHE A 190 -3.58 44.59 -25.11
N ASP A 191 -3.79 45.71 -25.78
CA ASP A 191 -3.05 46.05 -27.00
C ASP A 191 -2.03 47.15 -26.66
N ALA A 192 -0.75 46.83 -26.85
CA ALA A 192 0.36 47.77 -26.66
C ALA A 192 0.26 48.99 -27.60
N ALA A 193 -0.38 48.85 -28.76
CA ALA A 193 -0.63 49.95 -29.69
C ALA A 193 -1.79 50.87 -29.23
N ASN A 194 -2.66 50.41 -28.33
CA ASN A 194 -3.98 51.01 -28.14
C ASN A 194 -4.38 51.31 -26.67
N ARG A 195 -3.50 51.04 -25.68
CA ARG A 195 -3.72 51.38 -24.24
C ARG A 195 -5.13 51.04 -23.71
N THR A 196 -5.76 49.97 -24.22
CA THR A 196 -7.21 49.77 -24.12
C THR A 196 -7.75 49.44 -22.73
N ARG A 197 -6.91 49.07 -21.75
CA ARG A 197 -7.34 49.01 -20.34
C ARG A 197 -7.52 50.39 -19.69
N GLY A 198 -6.80 51.42 -20.17
CA GLY A 198 -6.83 52.80 -19.64
C GLY A 198 -7.59 53.79 -20.53
N ALA A 199 -8.06 53.33 -21.69
CA ALA A 199 -8.74 54.11 -22.70
C ALA A 199 -10.18 54.50 -22.32
N VAL A 200 -10.91 53.62 -21.63
CA VAL A 200 -12.34 53.83 -21.39
C VAL A 200 -12.55 54.95 -20.38
N ALA A 201 -13.33 55.97 -20.75
CA ALA A 201 -13.78 57.00 -19.82
C ALA A 201 -14.90 56.43 -18.93
N TRP A 202 -14.51 55.68 -17.88
CA TRP A 202 -15.43 54.94 -17.00
C TRP A 202 -16.50 55.82 -16.32
N SER A 203 -16.17 57.08 -16.01
CA SER A 203 -17.13 58.05 -15.47
C SER A 203 -18.26 58.38 -16.46
N GLU A 204 -17.93 58.49 -17.75
CA GLU A 204 -18.90 58.74 -18.82
C GLU A 204 -19.67 57.48 -19.20
N ALA A 205 -18.98 56.33 -19.25
CA ALA A 205 -19.63 55.04 -19.49
C ALA A 205 -20.69 54.75 -18.43
N LYS A 206 -20.41 55.07 -17.16
CA LYS A 206 -21.36 54.93 -16.06
C LYS A 206 -22.62 55.80 -16.21
N LYS A 207 -22.59 56.90 -16.96
CA LYS A 207 -23.78 57.75 -17.20
C LYS A 207 -24.69 57.15 -18.28
N ALA A 208 -24.18 56.27 -19.14
CA ALA A 208 -24.96 55.71 -20.24
C ALA A 208 -25.81 54.50 -19.78
N PRO A 209 -27.15 54.52 -19.93
CA PRO A 209 -28.02 53.43 -19.46
C PRO A 209 -27.66 52.05 -20.05
N ARG A 210 -27.22 52.02 -21.31
CA ARG A 210 -26.83 50.78 -22.02
C ARG A 210 -25.66 50.00 -21.40
N PHE A 211 -24.92 50.61 -20.48
CA PHE A 211 -23.79 49.97 -19.78
C PHE A 211 -24.12 49.66 -18.32
N ARG A 212 -25.27 50.08 -17.79
CA ARG A 212 -25.59 49.89 -16.37
C ARG A 212 -26.14 48.49 -16.10
N PHE A 213 -25.63 47.84 -15.07
CA PHE A 213 -26.28 46.70 -14.45
C PHE A 213 -27.37 47.20 -13.50
N ASP A 214 -28.53 46.54 -13.51
CA ASP A 214 -29.61 46.79 -12.55
C ASP A 214 -29.24 46.15 -11.19
N GLU A 215 -28.25 46.71 -10.50
CA GLU A 215 -27.86 46.25 -9.15
C GLU A 215 -28.50 47.11 -8.05
N PRO A 216 -29.00 46.51 -6.95
CA PRO A 216 -29.55 47.26 -5.82
C PRO A 216 -28.44 47.92 -4.98
N ASP A 217 -28.40 49.25 -5.02
CA ASP A 217 -27.83 50.23 -4.07
C ASP A 217 -26.92 49.70 -2.94
N LYS A 218 -25.68 49.27 -3.23
CA LYS A 218 -24.68 49.08 -2.16
C LYS A 218 -23.36 49.82 -2.32
N ASP A 219 -22.96 50.26 -3.51
CA ASP A 219 -21.89 51.24 -3.68
C ASP A 219 -21.89 51.83 -5.10
N ASN A 220 -22.19 53.13 -5.23
CA ASN A 220 -22.19 53.85 -6.51
C ASN A 220 -20.79 54.36 -6.91
N SER A 221 -19.71 53.68 -6.51
CA SER A 221 -18.35 54.01 -6.93
C SER A 221 -18.06 53.60 -8.39
N ILE A 222 -17.06 54.24 -9.02
CA ILE A 222 -16.56 53.84 -10.35
C ILE A 222 -15.89 52.44 -10.27
N ARG A 223 -15.28 52.13 -9.12
CA ARG A 223 -14.63 50.84 -8.86
C ARG A 223 -15.63 49.69 -8.94
N THR A 224 -16.77 49.82 -8.25
CA THR A 224 -17.84 48.80 -8.25
C THR A 224 -18.45 48.63 -9.64
N PHE A 225 -18.66 49.73 -10.38
CA PHE A 225 -19.13 49.68 -11.77
C PHE A 225 -18.14 48.93 -12.70
N ARG A 226 -16.85 49.23 -12.61
CA ARG A 226 -15.81 48.52 -13.37
C ARG A 226 -15.74 47.04 -12.99
N GLN A 227 -15.91 46.73 -11.71
CA GLN A 227 -15.92 45.37 -11.17
C GLN A 227 -17.09 44.55 -11.71
N ALA A 228 -18.31 45.12 -11.77
CA ALA A 228 -19.48 44.45 -12.32
C ALA A 228 -19.28 44.04 -13.79
N HIS A 229 -18.77 44.94 -14.63
CA HIS A 229 -18.45 44.60 -16.03
C HIS A 229 -17.38 43.52 -16.15
N LYS A 230 -16.35 43.56 -15.31
CA LYS A 230 -15.30 42.55 -15.30
C LYS A 230 -15.84 41.20 -14.84
N ARG A 231 -16.71 41.18 -13.83
CA ARG A 231 -17.38 39.98 -13.32
C ARG A 231 -18.24 39.33 -14.40
N ALA A 232 -19.12 40.10 -15.02
CA ALA A 232 -20.00 39.59 -16.08
C ALA A 232 -19.21 38.99 -17.26
N LEU A 233 -18.12 39.64 -17.70
CA LEU A 233 -17.25 39.07 -18.72
C LEU A 233 -16.55 37.79 -18.24
N SER A 234 -16.08 37.78 -16.99
CA SER A 234 -15.45 36.61 -16.38
C SER A 234 -16.41 35.43 -16.29
N ASP A 235 -17.66 35.66 -15.91
CA ASP A 235 -18.70 34.64 -15.81
C ASP A 235 -18.99 34.01 -17.18
N ARG A 236 -19.03 34.81 -18.25
CA ARG A 236 -19.18 34.28 -19.62
C ARG A 236 -18.00 33.42 -20.07
N ILE A 237 -16.77 33.89 -19.80
CA ILE A 237 -15.57 33.11 -20.09
C ILE A 237 -15.60 31.80 -19.30
N VAL A 238 -15.93 31.83 -18.01
CA VAL A 238 -16.01 30.65 -17.16
C VAL A 238 -17.08 29.67 -17.62
N ARG A 239 -18.29 30.13 -17.97
CA ARG A 239 -19.34 29.27 -18.54
C ARG A 239 -18.84 28.57 -19.79
N ARG A 240 -18.28 29.33 -20.74
CA ARG A 240 -17.70 28.75 -21.96
C ARG A 240 -16.61 27.73 -21.65
N LEU A 241 -15.71 28.02 -20.72
CA LEU A 241 -14.64 27.12 -20.34
C LEU A 241 -15.19 25.83 -19.73
N ASN A 242 -16.14 25.94 -18.80
CA ASN A 242 -16.76 24.78 -18.15
C ASN A 242 -17.61 23.94 -19.14
N ASP A 243 -18.28 24.58 -20.10
CA ASP A 243 -19.07 23.90 -21.14
C ASP A 243 -18.19 23.16 -22.15
N ARG A 244 -17.04 23.75 -22.51
CA ARG A 244 -16.15 23.21 -23.56
C ARG A 244 -15.05 22.29 -23.01
N PHE A 245 -14.64 22.48 -21.77
CA PHE A 245 -13.45 21.85 -21.20
C PHE A 245 -13.77 21.21 -19.85
N SER A 246 -14.59 20.17 -19.87
CA SER A 246 -14.90 19.37 -18.68
C SER A 246 -13.66 18.77 -17.99
N SER A 247 -12.56 18.60 -18.74
CA SER A 247 -11.29 18.03 -18.28
C SER A 247 -10.38 19.00 -17.52
N PHE A 248 -10.64 20.30 -17.55
CA PHE A 248 -9.78 21.32 -16.91
C PHE A 248 -10.21 21.65 -15.46
N GLY A 249 -11.10 20.85 -14.86
CA GLY A 249 -11.71 21.17 -13.58
C GLY A 249 -12.77 22.28 -13.71
N ARG A 250 -13.54 22.51 -12.65
CA ARG A 250 -14.57 23.57 -12.67
C ARG A 250 -13.88 24.91 -12.43
N SER A 251 -13.85 25.74 -13.47
CA SER A 251 -13.45 27.15 -13.36
C SER A 251 -14.51 27.93 -12.59
N LEU A 252 -14.06 28.89 -11.76
CA LEU A 252 -14.90 29.72 -10.90
C LEU A 252 -14.42 31.17 -10.97
N VAL A 253 -15.35 32.10 -10.79
CA VAL A 253 -15.05 33.53 -10.66
C VAL A 253 -14.98 33.88 -9.17
N SER A 254 -13.84 34.37 -8.72
CA SER A 254 -13.59 34.79 -7.34
C SER A 254 -13.55 36.31 -7.24
N ASP A 255 -14.33 36.88 -6.32
CA ASP A 255 -14.43 38.33 -6.09
C ASP A 255 -13.27 38.89 -5.22
N THR A 256 -12.29 38.06 -4.89
CA THR A 256 -11.23 38.39 -3.93
C THR A 256 -10.28 39.48 -4.43
N SER A 257 -9.80 40.28 -3.48
CA SER A 257 -8.88 41.38 -3.66
C SER A 257 -7.43 40.92 -3.45
N GLU A 258 -6.69 40.73 -4.54
CA GLU A 258 -5.23 40.71 -4.49
C GLU A 258 -4.69 42.09 -4.89
N PRO A 259 -3.58 42.56 -4.28
CA PRO A 259 -3.02 43.88 -4.57
C PRO A 259 -2.60 44.07 -6.05
N ASP A 260 -2.34 42.97 -6.77
CA ASP A 260 -1.91 43.00 -8.18
C ASP A 260 -3.08 42.90 -9.19
N PHE A 261 -4.28 42.63 -8.70
CA PHE A 261 -5.48 42.56 -9.51
C PHE A 261 -6.55 43.46 -8.90
N ASP A 262 -6.81 44.62 -9.50
CA ASP A 262 -8.03 45.38 -9.26
C ASP A 262 -9.25 44.48 -9.60
N ASN A 263 -9.70 43.72 -8.59
CA ASN A 263 -10.81 42.77 -8.37
C ASN A 263 -11.35 41.90 -9.52
N VAL A 264 -11.84 40.69 -9.19
CA VAL A 264 -12.28 39.57 -10.05
C VAL A 264 -11.12 38.79 -10.64
N ARG A 265 -10.86 37.63 -10.03
CA ARG A 265 -9.86 36.63 -10.41
C ARG A 265 -10.62 35.41 -10.93
N ILE A 266 -10.27 34.94 -12.12
CA ILE A 266 -10.77 33.66 -12.64
C ILE A 266 -9.80 32.59 -12.18
N GLU A 267 -10.29 31.64 -11.40
CA GLU A 267 -9.49 30.55 -10.88
C GLU A 267 -10.05 29.19 -11.24
N VAL A 268 -9.15 28.24 -11.44
CA VAL A 268 -9.48 26.82 -11.58
C VAL A 268 -9.21 26.15 -10.24
N LYS A 269 -10.20 25.45 -9.70
CA LYS A 269 -10.01 24.63 -8.50
C LYS A 269 -10.10 23.16 -8.85
N ASP A 270 -9.09 22.43 -8.42
CA ASP A 270 -9.10 20.98 -8.40
C ASP A 270 -8.65 20.49 -7.02
N SER A 271 -9.11 19.30 -6.63
CA SER A 271 -8.78 18.74 -5.32
C SER A 271 -8.52 17.25 -5.41
N LEU A 272 -7.42 16.84 -4.81
CA LEU A 272 -7.00 15.46 -4.63
C LEU A 272 -7.12 15.10 -3.14
N THR A 273 -7.78 13.99 -2.84
CA THR A 273 -7.79 13.40 -1.50
C THR A 273 -6.95 12.14 -1.49
N LEU A 274 -6.16 11.91 -0.45
CA LEU A 274 -5.40 10.69 -0.24
C LEU A 274 -5.35 10.37 1.26
N SER A 275 -5.03 9.13 1.59
CA SER A 275 -4.91 8.68 2.98
C SER A 275 -3.52 8.10 3.20
N ILE A 276 -2.86 8.56 4.26
CA ILE A 276 -1.57 8.04 4.71
C ILE A 276 -1.83 7.17 5.93
N VAL A 277 -1.47 5.90 5.82
CA VAL A 277 -1.47 4.95 6.92
C VAL A 277 -0.28 5.23 7.80
N LYS A 278 -0.52 5.59 9.06
CA LYS A 278 0.54 5.74 10.05
C LYS A 278 0.87 4.42 10.71
N SER A 279 2.13 4.26 11.13
CA SER A 279 2.57 3.23 12.07
C SER A 279 1.92 1.88 11.79
N VAL A 280 2.26 1.29 10.64
CA VAL A 280 1.79 -0.05 10.28
C VAL A 280 2.23 -1.12 11.30
N GLY A 281 3.07 -0.77 12.27
CA GLY A 281 3.27 -1.53 13.52
C GLY A 281 2.03 -1.74 14.41
N SER A 282 0.83 -1.32 13.97
CA SER A 282 -0.45 -1.81 14.52
C SER A 282 -0.94 -3.10 13.87
N LEU A 283 -0.33 -3.51 12.76
CA LEU A 283 -0.44 -4.88 12.29
C LEU A 283 0.29 -5.78 13.27
N LEU A 284 -0.43 -6.81 13.68
CA LEU A 284 0.05 -7.81 14.62
C LEU A 284 -0.33 -9.15 14.02
N LEU A 285 0.60 -10.10 14.05
CA LEU A 285 0.21 -11.48 13.88
C LEU A 285 -0.33 -11.98 15.22
N VAL A 286 -1.40 -12.76 15.15
CA VAL A 286 -1.98 -13.43 16.30
C VAL A 286 -2.14 -14.91 15.99
N GLU A 287 -1.98 -15.72 17.02
CA GLU A 287 -2.26 -17.16 16.99
C GLU A 287 -3.58 -17.40 17.71
N GLU A 288 -4.50 -18.09 17.05
CA GLU A 288 -5.71 -18.59 17.68
C GLU A 288 -5.54 -20.09 17.97
N ALA A 289 -5.29 -20.41 19.25
CA ALA A 289 -5.17 -21.78 19.73
C ALA A 289 -6.18 -22.00 20.87
N GLY A 290 -7.03 -23.02 20.76
CA GLY A 290 -7.96 -23.41 21.84
C GLY A 290 -9.02 -22.36 22.21
N GLY A 291 -9.32 -21.40 21.33
CA GLY A 291 -10.29 -20.33 21.58
C GLY A 291 -9.73 -19.08 22.27
N THR A 292 -8.43 -19.05 22.55
CA THR A 292 -7.71 -17.84 23.02
C THR A 292 -6.92 -17.22 21.88
N VAL A 293 -7.01 -15.89 21.75
CA VAL A 293 -6.27 -15.10 20.76
C VAL A 293 -5.09 -14.45 21.44
N GLU A 294 -3.88 -14.88 21.11
CA GLU A 294 -2.64 -14.34 21.68
C GLU A 294 -1.77 -13.70 20.58
N PRO A 295 -0.93 -12.70 20.90
CA PRO A 295 0.11 -12.24 20.00
C PRO A 295 0.97 -13.41 19.55
N LEU A 296 1.37 -13.42 18.27
CA LEU A 296 2.19 -14.50 17.73
C LEU A 296 3.46 -14.67 18.55
N ALA A 297 3.71 -15.88 19.03
CA ALA A 297 4.96 -16.22 19.70
C ALA A 297 6.07 -16.48 18.66
N ASP A 298 7.32 -16.51 19.12
CA ASP A 298 8.49 -16.89 18.29
C ASP A 298 8.38 -18.31 17.69
N LEU A 299 7.45 -19.13 18.19
CA LEU A 299 7.07 -20.40 17.60
C LEU A 299 5.56 -20.57 17.51
N ILE A 300 5.12 -21.33 16.51
CA ILE A 300 3.74 -21.78 16.35
C ILE A 300 3.67 -23.28 16.13
N ASP A 301 2.50 -23.85 16.42
CA ASP A 301 2.17 -25.21 16.01
C ASP A 301 1.83 -25.26 14.50
N GLN A 302 2.03 -26.43 13.88
CA GLN A 302 1.75 -26.65 12.46
C GLN A 302 0.25 -26.61 12.13
N ASP A 303 -0.60 -26.87 13.12
CA ASP A 303 -2.06 -26.82 12.98
C ASP A 303 -2.62 -25.50 13.54
N ALA A 304 -1.76 -24.53 13.89
CA ALA A 304 -2.17 -23.24 14.42
C ALA A 304 -2.88 -22.38 13.37
N GLU A 305 -3.95 -21.71 13.80
CA GLU A 305 -4.60 -20.69 13.00
C GLU A 305 -3.91 -19.34 13.26
N VAL A 306 -3.13 -18.89 12.28
CA VAL A 306 -2.46 -17.58 12.34
C VAL A 306 -3.29 -16.56 11.59
N ALA A 307 -3.50 -15.39 12.19
CA ALA A 307 -4.22 -14.29 11.57
C ALA A 307 -3.43 -12.99 11.62
N LEU A 308 -3.60 -12.17 10.58
CA LEU A 308 -3.15 -10.79 10.54
C LEU A 308 -4.26 -9.91 11.11
N ARG A 309 -3.96 -9.22 12.21
CA ARG A 309 -4.90 -8.36 12.93
C ARG A 309 -4.45 -6.92 12.91
N LEU A 310 -5.39 -6.01 12.71
CA LEU A 310 -5.21 -4.58 12.96
C LEU A 310 -5.59 -4.25 14.40
N GLY A 311 -4.77 -3.44 15.07
CA GLY A 311 -5.09 -2.89 16.38
C GLY A 311 -6.48 -2.22 16.41
N TYR A 312 -7.18 -2.33 17.54
CA TYR A 312 -8.58 -1.89 17.70
C TYR A 312 -8.89 -0.43 17.24
N PRO A 313 -8.05 0.60 17.50
CA PRO A 313 -8.35 1.95 17.01
C PRO A 313 -8.19 2.10 15.49
N HIS A 314 -7.45 1.19 14.85
CA HIS A 314 -7.19 1.21 13.41
C HIS A 314 -8.35 0.56 12.65
N CYS A 315 -8.94 -0.51 13.18
CA CYS A 315 -9.96 -1.26 12.46
C CYS A 315 -11.21 -0.43 12.07
N TYR A 316 -11.67 0.47 12.93
CA TYR A 316 -12.87 1.29 12.63
C TYR A 316 -12.62 2.43 11.64
N GLN A 317 -11.37 2.89 11.52
CA GLN A 317 -10.99 3.99 10.63
C GLN A 317 -10.46 3.49 9.28
N PHE A 318 -10.06 2.22 9.22
CA PHE A 318 -9.55 1.59 8.02
C PHE A 318 -10.68 1.10 7.10
N PRO A 319 -10.68 1.47 5.80
CA PRO A 319 -11.36 0.68 4.80
C PRO A 319 -10.56 -0.60 4.60
N TYR A 320 -10.77 -1.60 5.46
CA TYR A 320 -9.98 -2.84 5.54
C TYR A 320 -9.82 -3.53 4.17
N GLY A 321 -10.81 -3.44 3.30
CA GLY A 321 -10.75 -3.97 1.93
C GLY A 321 -9.74 -3.28 0.99
N ALA A 322 -9.15 -2.14 1.37
CA ALA A 322 -8.21 -1.39 0.55
C ALA A 322 -6.75 -1.88 0.67
N ILE A 323 -6.29 -2.28 1.88
CA ILE A 323 -4.98 -2.94 2.08
C ILE A 323 -4.98 -4.37 1.51
N MET A 324 -6.16 -4.94 1.27
CA MET A 324 -6.30 -6.29 0.71
C MET A 324 -6.21 -6.32 -0.82
N LYS A 325 -5.95 -5.17 -1.44
CA LYS A 325 -5.88 -5.01 -2.89
C LYS A 325 -4.52 -4.46 -3.29
N SER A 326 -4.15 -4.75 -4.53
CA SER A 326 -3.03 -4.08 -5.20
C SER A 326 -3.12 -2.56 -4.96
N PRO A 327 -2.03 -1.90 -4.55
CA PRO A 327 -0.63 -2.36 -4.60
C PRO A 327 -0.11 -3.16 -3.39
N TRP A 328 -0.94 -3.48 -2.40
CA TRP A 328 -0.50 -4.23 -1.21
C TRP A 328 -0.37 -5.73 -1.50
N VAL A 329 0.70 -6.35 -1.02
CA VAL A 329 1.03 -7.76 -1.22
C VAL A 329 1.49 -8.38 0.10
N PHE A 330 1.09 -9.63 0.33
CA PHE A 330 1.46 -10.43 1.50
C PHE A 330 2.34 -11.59 1.05
N GLU A 331 3.49 -11.76 1.68
CA GLU A 331 4.49 -12.75 1.30
C GLU A 331 5.06 -13.47 2.52
N LEU A 332 5.42 -14.75 2.35
CA LEU A 332 6.30 -15.47 3.26
C LEU A 332 7.68 -15.55 2.62
N GLU A 333 8.69 -15.27 3.42
CA GLU A 333 10.08 -15.43 3.08
C GLU A 333 10.69 -16.53 3.93
N VAL A 334 11.33 -17.50 3.28
CA VAL A 334 11.91 -18.70 3.92
C VAL A 334 13.34 -18.88 3.44
N PRO A 335 14.32 -19.12 4.33
CA PRO A 335 15.69 -19.41 3.91
C PRO A 335 15.76 -20.77 3.20
N ASP A 336 16.27 -20.78 1.97
CA ASP A 336 16.67 -22.01 1.26
C ASP A 336 18.08 -22.39 1.75
N GLY A 337 18.12 -23.30 2.72
CA GLY A 337 19.28 -23.65 3.57
C GLY A 337 20.57 -24.14 2.88
N LYS A 338 20.79 -23.90 1.58
CA LYS A 338 22.02 -24.28 0.86
C LYS A 338 22.83 -23.10 0.31
N ASP A 339 22.18 -21.95 0.02
CA ASP A 339 22.82 -20.82 -0.68
C ASP A 339 22.70 -19.46 0.05
N GLY A 340 22.04 -19.42 1.22
CA GLY A 340 21.66 -18.16 1.87
C GLY A 340 20.62 -17.34 1.08
N LYS A 341 20.08 -17.90 -0.01
CA LYS A 341 18.97 -17.33 -0.77
C LYS A 341 17.66 -17.59 -0.04
N THR A 342 16.71 -16.69 -0.19
CA THR A 342 15.37 -16.83 0.38
C THR A 342 14.35 -17.11 -0.71
N ARG A 343 13.47 -18.07 -0.45
CA ARG A 343 12.28 -18.34 -1.26
C ARG A 343 11.15 -17.45 -0.79
N LYS A 344 10.51 -16.76 -1.73
CA LYS A 344 9.35 -15.89 -1.47
C LYS A 344 8.09 -16.52 -2.05
N THR A 345 7.07 -16.68 -1.22
CA THR A 345 5.78 -17.24 -1.60
C THR A 345 4.68 -16.24 -1.27
N LYS A 346 3.79 -15.95 -2.23
CA LYS A 346 2.65 -15.07 -1.98
C LYS A 346 1.65 -15.76 -1.05
N VAL A 347 1.14 -15.02 -0.07
CA VAL A 347 0.15 -15.50 0.90
C VAL A 347 -1.24 -15.06 0.48
N GLU A 348 -2.17 -16.02 0.53
CA GLU A 348 -3.60 -15.73 0.42
C GLU A 348 -4.20 -15.53 1.82
N LEU A 349 -5.16 -14.61 1.92
CA LEU A 349 -5.80 -14.25 3.18
C LEU A 349 -7.28 -14.63 3.15
N GLY A 350 -7.72 -15.39 4.14
CA GLY A 350 -9.10 -15.85 4.31
C GLY A 350 -9.96 -14.81 5.04
N PHE A 351 -11.26 -14.81 4.75
CA PHE A 351 -12.23 -13.91 5.42
C PHE A 351 -12.67 -14.50 6.76
N GLU A 352 -12.57 -13.70 7.83
CA GLU A 352 -12.96 -14.11 9.17
C GLU A 352 -13.84 -13.04 9.84
N THR A 353 -13.30 -11.86 10.13
CA THR A 353 -14.06 -10.73 10.71
C THR A 353 -13.53 -9.38 10.20
N GLY A 354 -14.20 -8.26 10.46
CA GLY A 354 -13.83 -6.94 9.91
C GLY A 354 -12.38 -6.49 10.18
N CYS A 355 -11.72 -7.01 11.22
CA CYS A 355 -10.39 -6.60 11.68
C CYS A 355 -9.31 -7.69 11.61
N SER A 356 -9.70 -8.95 11.33
CA SER A 356 -8.85 -10.13 11.33
C SER A 356 -8.95 -10.88 10.01
N ARG A 357 -7.82 -11.38 9.52
CA ARG A 357 -7.74 -12.25 8.35
C ARG A 357 -6.81 -13.41 8.64
N LYS A 358 -7.34 -14.63 8.52
CA LYS A 358 -6.54 -15.85 8.60
C LYS A 358 -5.56 -15.91 7.43
N LEU A 359 -4.34 -16.32 7.70
CA LEU A 359 -3.35 -16.64 6.68
C LEU A 359 -3.66 -18.05 6.17
N LEU A 360 -3.96 -18.19 4.88
CA LEU A 360 -4.25 -19.49 4.25
C LEU A 360 -2.94 -20.16 3.84
N VAL A 361 -2.18 -20.59 4.84
CA VAL A 361 -0.85 -21.18 4.64
C VAL A 361 -0.85 -22.59 5.22
N PRO A 362 -0.49 -23.62 4.45
CA PRO A 362 -0.24 -24.95 4.98
C PRO A 362 1.09 -24.93 5.76
N TRP A 363 1.04 -24.68 7.07
CA TRP A 363 2.26 -24.54 7.90
C TRP A 363 3.11 -25.82 7.92
N LYS A 364 2.51 -26.99 7.67
CA LYS A 364 3.20 -28.29 7.54
C LYS A 364 4.35 -28.29 6.52
N ASP A 365 4.23 -27.48 5.47
CA ASP A 365 5.27 -27.34 4.44
C ASP A 365 6.54 -26.63 4.95
N TYR A 366 6.44 -25.97 6.11
CA TYR A 366 7.48 -25.14 6.70
C TYR A 366 7.97 -25.69 8.05
N LEU A 367 7.69 -26.95 8.38
CA LEU A 367 8.15 -27.61 9.61
C LEU A 367 9.67 -27.48 9.80
N ASN A 368 10.05 -27.15 11.04
CA ASN A 368 11.43 -26.93 11.47
C ASN A 368 12.15 -25.84 10.65
N ARG A 369 11.40 -24.84 10.14
CA ARG A 369 11.95 -23.67 9.46
C ARG A 369 11.50 -22.39 10.15
N ARG A 370 12.39 -21.39 10.13
CA ARG A 370 12.04 -20.02 10.45
C ARG A 370 11.43 -19.38 9.22
N VAL A 371 10.24 -18.82 9.37
CA VAL A 371 9.50 -18.14 8.31
C VAL A 371 9.34 -16.69 8.68
N THR A 372 9.45 -15.81 7.69
CA THR A 372 9.22 -14.37 7.86
C THR A 372 8.00 -13.97 7.05
N PHE A 373 6.92 -13.58 7.74
CA PHE A 373 5.75 -12.97 7.09
C PHE A 373 6.03 -11.50 6.81
N ARG A 374 5.65 -11.03 5.62
CA ARG A 374 5.92 -9.67 5.13
C ARG A 374 4.68 -9.06 4.51
N VAL A 375 4.39 -7.81 4.88
CA VAL A 375 3.42 -6.95 4.22
C VAL A 375 4.18 -5.92 3.41
N ILE A 376 3.88 -5.87 2.12
CA ILE A 376 4.65 -5.12 1.14
C ILE A 376 3.72 -4.17 0.39
N TYR A 377 4.14 -2.93 0.24
CA TYR A 377 3.54 -2.00 -0.70
C TYR A 377 4.34 -2.05 -2.01
N ARG A 378 3.76 -2.67 -3.04
CA ARG A 378 4.43 -2.91 -4.32
C ARG A 378 4.41 -1.64 -5.17
N VAL A 379 5.59 -1.22 -5.58
CA VAL A 379 5.76 -0.06 -6.46
C VAL A 379 6.05 -0.57 -7.86
N PRO A 380 5.18 -0.33 -8.85
CA PRO A 380 5.44 -0.76 -10.22
C PRO A 380 6.81 -0.27 -10.70
N GLU A 381 7.62 -1.19 -11.23
CA GLU A 381 8.93 -0.92 -11.84
C GLU A 381 9.98 -0.31 -10.88
N ARG A 382 9.76 -0.35 -9.55
CA ARG A 382 10.69 0.19 -8.54
C ARG A 382 10.85 -0.78 -7.35
N ALA A 383 11.61 -0.35 -6.34
CA ALA A 383 11.78 -1.13 -5.12
C ALA A 383 10.49 -1.17 -4.30
N ASP A 384 10.18 -2.35 -3.78
CA ASP A 384 9.05 -2.61 -2.89
C ASP A 384 9.30 -1.99 -1.51
N ILE A 385 8.26 -1.41 -0.90
CA ILE A 385 8.34 -0.89 0.48
C ILE A 385 7.87 -2.00 1.42
N VAL A 386 8.75 -2.48 2.29
CA VAL A 386 8.42 -3.49 3.31
C VAL A 386 7.85 -2.79 4.52
N VAL A 387 6.55 -2.94 4.73
CA VAL A 387 5.78 -2.14 5.67
C VAL A 387 5.65 -2.83 7.03
N PHE A 388 5.56 -4.16 7.03
CA PHE A 388 5.57 -4.99 8.24
C PHE A 388 6.32 -6.28 7.93
N ASN A 389 7.08 -6.76 8.90
CA ASN A 389 7.64 -8.10 8.88
C ASN A 389 7.63 -8.69 10.29
N ASP A 390 7.44 -10.00 10.37
CA ASP A 390 7.53 -10.73 11.62
C ASP A 390 8.02 -12.15 11.35
N SER A 391 8.79 -12.72 12.27
CA SER A 391 9.52 -13.97 12.05
C SER A 391 9.34 -14.95 13.17
N PHE A 392 8.83 -16.14 12.84
CA PHE A 392 8.51 -17.20 13.78
C PHE A 392 8.93 -18.56 13.23
N ASN A 393 9.03 -19.56 14.10
CA ASN A 393 9.37 -20.93 13.75
C ASN A 393 8.12 -21.81 13.75
N VAL A 394 8.03 -22.72 12.79
CA VAL A 394 6.94 -23.69 12.73
C VAL A 394 7.41 -25.04 13.23
N TYR A 395 6.71 -25.60 14.22
CA TYR A 395 6.98 -26.91 14.79
C TYR A 395 5.72 -27.76 14.83
N ASN A 396 5.90 -29.07 14.97
CA ASN A 396 4.81 -29.99 15.31
C ASN A 396 4.75 -30.09 16.84
N LEU A 397 3.77 -29.44 17.48
CA LEU A 397 3.58 -29.40 18.93
C LEU A 397 2.46 -30.35 19.38
N GLY A 398 2.50 -30.77 20.64
CA GLY A 398 1.50 -31.67 21.20
C GLY A 398 1.91 -33.13 21.14
N LEU A 399 0.91 -34.02 21.11
CA LEU A 399 1.12 -35.47 21.16
C LEU A 399 1.53 -36.00 19.80
N ILE A 400 2.74 -36.53 19.70
CA ILE A 400 3.28 -37.17 18.52
C ILE A 400 3.11 -38.67 18.65
N THR A 401 2.36 -39.28 17.72
CA THR A 401 2.16 -40.73 17.68
C THR A 401 2.54 -41.32 16.35
N THR A 402 3.37 -42.36 16.33
CA THR A 402 3.65 -43.13 15.11
C THR A 402 3.33 -44.60 15.32
N ALA A 403 2.85 -45.24 14.24
CA ALA A 403 2.63 -46.67 14.20
C ALA A 403 3.47 -47.26 13.06
N PRO A 404 4.28 -48.30 13.33
CA PRO A 404 5.18 -48.87 12.33
C PRO A 404 4.37 -49.44 11.16
N ILE A 405 4.91 -49.29 9.94
CA ILE A 405 4.31 -49.73 8.65
C ILE A 405 3.08 -48.88 8.25
N ILE A 406 2.14 -48.62 9.16
CA ILE A 406 0.93 -47.83 8.87
C ILE A 406 1.31 -46.39 8.54
N THR A 407 2.15 -45.77 9.37
CA THR A 407 2.62 -44.40 9.18
C THR A 407 3.38 -44.23 7.86
N GLU A 408 4.22 -45.20 7.47
CA GLU A 408 4.93 -45.19 6.18
C GLU A 408 3.97 -45.30 4.99
N ILE A 409 2.96 -46.17 5.05
CA ILE A 409 1.96 -46.28 3.98
C ILE A 409 1.13 -44.99 3.87
N VAL A 410 0.68 -44.44 5.01
CA VAL A 410 -0.11 -43.21 5.03
C VAL A 410 0.71 -42.03 4.50
N SER A 411 1.96 -41.86 4.96
CA SER A 411 2.87 -40.81 4.48
C SER A 411 3.14 -40.90 2.99
N ALA A 412 3.35 -42.11 2.45
CA ALA A 412 3.53 -42.34 1.01
C ALA A 412 2.26 -42.04 0.20
N THR A 413 1.07 -42.24 0.78
CA THR A 413 -0.20 -41.89 0.11
C THR A 413 -0.59 -40.42 0.23
N GLN A 414 -0.09 -39.69 1.22
CA GLN A 414 -0.46 -38.29 1.49
C GLN A 414 0.61 -37.26 1.09
N GLU A 415 1.71 -37.68 0.44
CA GLU A 415 2.85 -36.81 0.11
C GLU A 415 3.39 -36.01 1.32
N ALA A 416 3.33 -36.62 2.51
CA ALA A 416 3.73 -35.94 3.75
C ALA A 416 5.23 -35.55 3.72
N SER A 417 5.56 -34.41 4.32
CA SER A 417 6.94 -33.92 4.40
C SER A 417 7.83 -34.95 5.10
N PRO A 418 9.04 -35.27 4.58
CA PRO A 418 10.00 -36.15 5.25
C PRO A 418 10.44 -35.65 6.64
N ARG A 419 10.18 -34.37 6.95
CA ARG A 419 10.49 -33.73 8.23
C ARG A 419 9.37 -33.87 9.26
N ASP A 420 8.23 -34.39 8.87
CA ASP A 420 7.13 -34.64 9.81
C ASP A 420 7.41 -35.91 10.62
N VAL A 421 7.57 -35.73 11.93
CA VAL A 421 7.87 -36.81 12.87
C VAL A 421 6.68 -37.78 12.98
N GLU A 422 5.45 -37.31 12.75
CA GLU A 422 4.26 -38.17 12.74
C GLU A 422 4.17 -39.05 11.48
N ALA A 423 4.87 -38.66 10.42
CA ALA A 423 4.84 -39.32 9.12
C ALA A 423 5.99 -40.33 8.92
N THR A 424 6.90 -40.47 9.90
CA THR A 424 8.07 -41.35 9.78
C THR A 424 8.13 -42.40 10.88
N SER A 425 8.14 -43.68 10.52
CA SER A 425 8.40 -44.80 11.45
C SER A 425 9.75 -45.44 11.15
N SER A 426 10.35 -46.09 12.15
CA SER A 426 11.47 -46.99 11.91
C SER A 426 11.35 -48.29 12.69
N ILE A 427 11.91 -49.35 12.10
CA ILE A 427 11.87 -50.71 12.63
C ILE A 427 13.28 -51.05 13.12
N PRO A 428 13.58 -50.88 14.42
CA PRO A 428 14.90 -51.18 14.97
C PRO A 428 15.19 -52.69 14.97
N VAL A 429 16.45 -53.02 14.68
CA VAL A 429 16.99 -54.36 14.92
C VAL A 429 17.65 -54.35 16.28
N SER A 430 17.22 -55.25 17.16
CA SER A 430 17.59 -55.30 18.57
C SER A 430 18.32 -56.57 18.95
N PHE A 431 19.25 -56.44 19.89
CA PHE A 431 19.76 -57.57 20.65
C PHE A 431 18.83 -57.82 21.84
N ALA A 432 18.30 -59.03 21.94
CA ALA A 432 17.47 -59.49 23.05
C ALA A 432 18.34 -60.27 24.05
N LEU A 433 18.64 -59.63 25.18
CA LEU A 433 19.38 -60.20 26.29
C LEU A 433 18.39 -60.86 27.27
N PRO A 434 18.40 -62.19 27.43
CA PRO A 434 17.49 -62.84 28.36
C PRO A 434 17.85 -62.50 29.80
N ILE A 435 16.82 -62.28 30.62
CA ILE A 435 16.96 -62.04 32.07
C ILE A 435 17.03 -63.37 32.83
N SER A 436 16.51 -64.46 32.23
CA SER A 436 16.53 -65.79 32.83
C SER A 436 17.84 -66.53 32.52
N PRO A 437 18.46 -67.21 33.50
CA PRO A 437 19.80 -67.81 33.38
C PRO A 437 19.89 -68.99 32.39
N ASN A 438 18.76 -69.55 31.94
CA ASN A 438 18.72 -70.73 31.06
C ASN A 438 18.48 -70.40 29.57
N ARG A 439 18.71 -69.15 29.15
CA ARG A 439 18.47 -68.72 27.77
C ARG A 439 19.68 -67.98 27.22
N SER A 440 19.98 -68.17 25.93
CA SER A 440 21.05 -67.45 25.24
C SER A 440 20.55 -66.13 24.65
N ALA A 441 21.45 -65.14 24.53
CA ALA A 441 21.18 -63.91 23.80
C ALA A 441 20.68 -64.21 22.38
N SER A 442 19.73 -63.40 21.92
CA SER A 442 18.94 -63.63 20.71
C SER A 442 18.85 -62.35 19.91
N VAL A 443 18.56 -62.44 18.61
CA VAL A 443 18.27 -61.24 17.78
C VAL A 443 16.77 -60.99 17.79
N ALA A 444 16.35 -59.73 17.84
CA ALA A 444 14.95 -59.34 17.81
C ALA A 444 14.70 -58.27 16.75
N VAL A 445 13.60 -58.40 16.02
CA VAL A 445 13.05 -57.32 15.20
C VAL A 445 11.91 -56.70 15.99
N THR A 446 12.00 -55.41 16.29
CA THR A 446 11.05 -54.72 17.17
C THR A 446 10.23 -53.73 16.36
N PHE A 447 8.92 -53.74 16.57
CA PHE A 447 7.95 -52.82 15.98
C PHE A 447 7.45 -51.89 17.08
N PRO A 448 8.09 -50.73 17.29
CA PRO A 448 7.69 -49.78 18.33
C PRO A 448 6.57 -48.87 17.85
N PHE A 449 5.52 -48.73 18.66
CA PHE A 449 4.56 -47.64 18.55
C PHE A 449 5.13 -46.46 19.34
N THR A 450 5.48 -45.35 18.70
CA THR A 450 6.11 -44.24 19.44
C THR A 450 5.05 -43.28 19.95
N LEU A 451 5.12 -42.97 21.23
CA LEU A 451 4.35 -41.93 21.91
C LEU A 451 5.33 -40.91 22.46
N SER A 452 5.28 -39.68 21.95
CA SER A 452 6.05 -38.57 22.49
C SER A 452 5.23 -37.28 22.53
N PHE A 453 5.78 -36.23 23.12
CA PHE A 453 5.11 -34.97 23.27
C PHE A 453 6.07 -33.82 23.02
N ASN A 454 5.78 -32.97 22.04
CA ASN A 454 6.51 -31.73 21.82
C ASN A 454 5.83 -30.60 22.58
N THR A 455 6.63 -29.80 23.29
CA THR A 455 6.13 -28.64 24.05
C THR A 455 6.73 -27.37 23.49
N ARG A 456 6.15 -26.20 23.79
CA ARG A 456 6.76 -24.91 23.43
C ARG A 456 8.16 -24.73 24.03
N THR A 457 8.43 -25.31 25.20
CA THR A 457 9.76 -25.27 25.85
C THR A 457 10.76 -26.23 25.22
N PHE A 458 10.28 -27.39 24.74
CA PHE A 458 11.08 -28.44 24.10
C PHE A 458 10.39 -28.85 22.78
N PRO A 459 10.54 -28.03 21.72
CA PRO A 459 9.76 -28.19 20.49
C PRO A 459 10.13 -29.44 19.67
N ASN A 460 11.31 -30.02 19.91
CA ASN A 460 11.80 -31.22 19.23
C ASN A 460 11.97 -32.41 20.20
N LEU A 461 11.31 -32.41 21.36
CA LEU A 461 11.47 -33.49 22.34
C LEU A 461 11.21 -34.88 21.74
N ALA A 462 10.26 -35.01 20.83
CA ALA A 462 9.92 -36.24 20.12
C ALA A 462 11.04 -36.78 19.23
N GLU A 463 11.95 -35.94 18.74
CA GLU A 463 13.14 -36.38 18.01
C GLU A 463 14.18 -37.00 18.96
N TYR A 464 14.21 -36.58 20.22
CA TYR A 464 15.21 -37.04 21.18
C TYR A 464 14.72 -38.16 22.09
N PHE A 465 13.42 -38.17 22.42
CA PHE A 465 12.86 -39.08 23.40
C PHE A 465 11.44 -39.48 23.02
N ALA A 466 11.14 -40.78 23.02
CA ALA A 466 9.78 -41.30 22.89
C ALA A 466 9.59 -42.56 23.73
N VAL A 467 8.40 -42.73 24.29
CA VAL A 467 8.00 -43.99 24.94
C VAL A 467 7.47 -44.94 23.86
N ALA A 468 7.90 -46.19 23.90
CA ALA A 468 7.68 -47.15 22.84
C ALA A 468 7.09 -48.47 23.36
N PRO A 469 5.76 -48.58 23.53
CA PRO A 469 5.11 -49.88 23.49
C PRO A 469 5.51 -50.61 22.21
N SER A 470 5.86 -51.89 22.30
CA SER A 470 6.41 -52.59 21.14
C SER A 470 6.00 -54.05 21.08
N ILE A 471 5.97 -54.55 19.85
CA ILE A 471 5.85 -55.97 19.54
C ILE A 471 7.20 -56.40 18.96
N SER A 472 7.80 -57.44 19.51
CA SER A 472 9.12 -57.93 19.08
C SER A 472 9.05 -59.37 18.62
N LEU A 473 9.69 -59.67 17.49
CA LEU A 473 9.94 -61.03 17.03
C LEU A 473 11.35 -61.42 17.47
N VAL A 474 11.47 -62.26 18.49
CA VAL A 474 12.74 -62.70 19.07
C VAL A 474 13.12 -64.05 18.46
N ALA A 475 14.24 -64.11 17.75
CA ALA A 475 14.79 -65.33 17.16
C ALA A 475 15.94 -65.88 18.02
N GLY A 476 15.79 -67.11 18.51
CA GLY A 476 16.82 -67.77 19.31
C GLY A 476 16.42 -69.14 19.85
N SER A 477 17.42 -69.97 20.16
CA SER A 477 17.25 -71.32 20.69
C SER A 477 17.24 -71.29 22.23
N ALA A 478 16.29 -71.98 22.87
CA ALA A 478 16.42 -72.30 24.29
C ALA A 478 17.59 -73.27 24.48
N SER A 479 18.65 -72.83 25.16
CA SER A 479 19.79 -73.69 25.45
C SER A 479 19.41 -74.74 26.50
N ALA A 480 19.07 -75.93 25.99
CA ALA A 480 19.09 -77.27 26.60
C ALA A 480 19.18 -77.42 28.13
N ALA A 481 18.04 -77.73 28.78
CA ALA A 481 17.99 -78.55 29.99
C ALA A 481 16.59 -79.11 30.28
N SER A 482 15.91 -79.72 29.31
CA SER A 482 14.92 -80.78 29.60
C SER A 482 14.48 -81.47 28.32
N SER A 483 14.52 -82.79 28.37
CA SER A 483 13.99 -83.74 27.40
C SER A 483 12.58 -83.42 26.91
N SER A 484 12.37 -83.74 25.62
CA SER A 484 11.11 -84.02 24.92
C SER A 484 10.09 -82.88 24.80
N THR A 485 10.23 -82.07 23.76
CA THR A 485 9.14 -81.70 22.82
C THR A 485 9.72 -81.02 21.58
N GLU A 486 9.45 -81.59 20.41
CA GLU A 486 10.03 -81.22 19.12
C GLU A 486 9.29 -80.06 18.40
N ASN A 487 8.68 -79.13 19.16
CA ASN A 487 7.80 -78.08 18.59
C ASN A 487 7.94 -76.71 19.29
N GLU A 488 9.10 -76.36 19.82
CA GLU A 488 9.31 -74.97 20.26
C GLU A 488 9.52 -74.05 19.05
N PRO A 489 8.72 -72.98 18.89
CA PRO A 489 8.88 -72.06 17.77
C PRO A 489 10.23 -71.34 17.85
N ASN A 490 11.01 -71.40 16.74
CA ASN A 490 12.30 -70.72 16.58
C ASN A 490 12.20 -69.18 16.64
N VAL A 491 10.99 -68.64 16.49
CA VAL A 491 10.68 -67.21 16.58
C VAL A 491 9.56 -67.03 17.60
N ARG A 492 9.79 -66.14 18.58
CA ARG A 492 8.87 -65.87 19.68
C ARG A 492 8.32 -64.47 19.54
N LEU A 493 7.01 -64.34 19.74
CA LEU A 493 6.37 -63.03 19.85
C LEU A 493 6.51 -62.54 21.28
N ALA A 494 7.12 -61.38 21.47
CA ALA A 494 7.26 -60.73 22.77
C ALA A 494 6.58 -59.36 22.74
N LEU A 495 5.86 -59.05 23.82
CA LEU A 495 5.24 -57.75 24.05
C LEU A 495 6.12 -56.96 25.01
N GLY A 496 6.39 -55.71 24.69
CA GLY A 496 7.34 -54.91 25.44
C GLY A 496 6.97 -53.44 25.56
N VAL A 497 7.72 -52.77 26.40
CA VAL A 497 7.73 -51.31 26.52
C VAL A 497 9.19 -50.87 26.61
N GLY A 498 9.52 -49.82 25.89
CA GLY A 498 10.84 -49.23 25.89
C GLY A 498 10.81 -47.72 25.73
N VAL A 499 12.00 -47.18 25.53
CA VAL A 499 12.25 -45.79 25.19
C VAL A 499 13.12 -45.73 23.94
N ASN A 500 12.76 -44.84 23.03
CA ASN A 500 13.58 -44.47 21.89
C ASN A 500 14.35 -43.19 22.23
N LEU A 501 15.65 -43.21 21.96
CA LEU A 501 16.56 -42.07 22.14
C LEU A 501 17.14 -41.65 20.79
N ALA A 502 17.07 -40.35 20.51
CA ALA A 502 17.50 -39.72 19.26
C ALA A 502 16.94 -40.42 18.00
N ARG A 503 15.77 -41.05 18.15
CA ARG A 503 15.12 -41.98 17.20
C ARG A 503 15.96 -43.17 16.68
N ALA A 504 17.27 -43.19 16.96
CA ALA A 504 18.21 -44.21 16.50
C ALA A 504 18.37 -45.37 17.48
N PHE A 505 18.22 -45.15 18.78
CA PHE A 505 18.46 -46.16 19.80
C PHE A 505 17.18 -46.56 20.51
N HIS A 506 16.90 -47.86 20.60
CA HIS A 506 15.75 -48.40 21.31
C HIS A 506 16.20 -49.20 22.54
N PHE A 507 15.76 -48.82 23.73
CA PHE A 507 16.04 -49.53 24.98
C PHE A 507 14.72 -50.01 25.58
N GLY A 508 14.54 -51.30 25.78
CA GLY A 508 13.25 -51.80 26.27
C GLY A 508 13.30 -53.09 27.04
N TYR A 509 12.16 -53.42 27.63
CA TYR A 509 11.90 -54.71 28.23
C TYR A 509 10.79 -55.40 27.43
N ALA A 510 10.97 -56.69 27.15
CA ALA A 510 9.96 -57.48 26.47
C ALA A 510 9.70 -58.81 27.19
N TRP A 511 8.44 -59.21 27.18
CA TRP A 511 7.95 -60.46 27.74
C TRP A 511 7.30 -61.29 26.64
N ALA A 512 7.76 -62.53 26.48
CA ALA A 512 7.19 -63.52 25.57
C ALA A 512 6.11 -64.33 26.32
N PRO A 513 4.81 -64.14 26.01
CA PRO A 513 3.75 -64.83 26.73
C PRO A 513 3.76 -66.34 26.49
N SER A 514 4.24 -66.77 25.33
CA SER A 514 4.25 -68.17 24.90
C SER A 514 5.07 -69.08 25.80
N ASP A 515 6.10 -68.55 26.45
CA ASP A 515 7.05 -69.34 27.23
C ASP A 515 7.53 -68.63 28.52
N GLY A 516 6.89 -67.52 28.88
CA GLY A 516 7.25 -66.71 30.05
C GLY A 516 8.59 -65.97 29.95
N GLY A 517 9.21 -65.93 28.77
CA GLY A 517 10.51 -65.33 28.53
C GLY A 517 10.57 -63.84 28.82
N ARG A 518 11.67 -63.38 29.41
CA ARG A 518 11.88 -61.96 29.73
C ARG A 518 13.21 -61.50 29.13
N TYR A 519 13.18 -60.39 28.42
CA TYR A 519 14.31 -59.89 27.64
C TYR A 519 14.52 -58.40 27.87
N VAL A 520 15.78 -57.99 27.94
CA VAL A 520 16.19 -56.60 27.72
C VAL A 520 16.50 -56.45 26.23
N LEU A 521 15.91 -55.45 25.59
CA LEU A 521 16.08 -55.14 24.17
C LEU A 521 17.00 -53.93 24.03
N LEU A 522 18.08 -54.11 23.27
CA LEU A 522 19.01 -53.05 22.88
C LEU A 522 19.02 -52.95 21.35
N GLY A 523 18.28 -51.98 20.83
CA GLY A 523 17.99 -51.79 19.41
C GLY A 523 18.68 -50.59 18.80
N ILE A 524 19.01 -50.74 17.53
CA ILE A 524 19.54 -49.66 16.70
C ILE A 524 18.72 -49.61 15.40
N SER A 525 18.33 -48.40 15.00
CA SER A 525 17.67 -48.10 13.74
C SER A 525 18.69 -47.53 12.74
N ILE A 526 19.03 -48.31 11.72
CA ILE A 526 20.11 -48.00 10.76
C ILE A 526 19.77 -46.81 9.83
N PRO A 527 18.53 -46.67 9.29
CA PRO A 527 18.18 -45.53 8.45
C PRO A 527 18.32 -44.18 9.19
N GLU A 528 18.10 -44.21 10.51
CA GLU A 528 18.12 -43.03 11.37
C GLU A 528 19.52 -42.66 11.89
N LEU A 529 20.49 -43.57 11.77
CA LEU A 529 21.90 -43.30 12.06
C LEU A 529 22.61 -42.54 10.93
N LEU A 530 22.14 -42.65 9.69
CA LEU A 530 22.81 -42.06 8.52
C LEU A 530 22.93 -40.53 8.59
N PRO A 531 21.91 -39.76 9.03
CA PRO A 531 22.04 -38.32 9.24
C PRO A 531 22.93 -37.95 10.43
N LEU A 532 22.97 -38.78 11.49
CA LEU A 532 23.79 -38.52 12.68
C LEU A 532 25.28 -38.78 12.44
N LEU A 533 25.62 -39.64 11.47
CA LEU A 533 27.00 -39.98 11.10
C LEU A 533 27.59 -39.03 10.04
N ASN A 534 26.74 -38.28 9.32
CA ASN A 534 27.15 -37.23 8.39
C ASN A 534 26.63 -35.87 8.89
N PRO A 535 27.39 -35.15 9.74
CA PRO A 535 26.97 -33.90 10.37
C PRO A 535 26.93 -32.70 9.40
N SER A 536 26.74 -32.92 8.10
CA SER A 536 26.75 -31.87 7.08
C SER A 536 25.48 -31.92 6.24
N GLU A 537 24.37 -31.41 6.79
CA GLU A 537 23.35 -30.64 6.07
C GLU A 537 22.71 -29.59 6.98
#